data_AF-A0A821W767-F1
#
_entry.id   AF-A0A821W767-F1
#
_cell.length_a   1.000
_cell.length_b   1.000
_cell.length_c   1.000
_cell.angle_alpha   90.00
_cell.angle_beta   90.00
_cell.angle_gamma   90.00
#
_symmetry.space_group_name_H-M   'P 1'
#
loop_
_entity.id
_entity.type
_entity.pdbx_description
1 polymer ?
#
loop_
_entity_poly.entity_id
_entity_poly.type
_entity_poly.pdbx_seq_one_letter_code
_entity_poly.pdbx_strand_id
1 'polypeptide(L)' 'MAEKINDEVEIQERQGDFINEIRKLAASGTTITPTMVEKLLEEFKIPP' A
#
# COMPACT_ATOMS: atom_id res chain seq x y z
N MET A 1 19.00 7.64 17.26
CA MET A 1 18.36 6.32 17.49
C MET A 1 16.83 6.37 17.45
N ALA A 2 16.17 7.51 17.71
CA ALA A 2 14.71 7.65 17.60
C ALA A 2 14.17 7.83 16.16
N GLU A 3 15.00 8.28 15.20
CA GLU A 3 14.57 8.50 13.81
C GLU A 3 14.18 7.20 13.09
N LYS A 4 14.86 6.09 13.38
CA LYS A 4 14.64 4.81 12.69
C LYS A 4 13.27 4.18 12.95
N ILE A 5 12.69 4.41 14.12
CA ILE A 5 11.39 3.81 14.49
C ILE A 5 10.24 4.57 13.80
N ASN A 6 10.37 5.89 13.63
CA ASN A 6 9.33 6.68 12.97
C ASN A 6 9.12 6.27 11.52
N ASP A 7 10.20 6.02 10.79
CA ASP A 7 10.15 5.61 9.38
C ASP A 7 9.47 4.24 9.20
N GLU A 8 9.72 3.30 10.12
CA GLU A 8 9.13 1.96 10.08
C GLU A 8 7.62 1.97 10.35
N VAL A 9 7.16 2.80 11.30
CA VAL A 9 5.73 2.96 11.60
C VAL A 9 5.01 3.59 10.41
N GLU A 10 5.58 4.62 9.79
CA GLU A 10 5.00 5.28 8.61
C GLU A 10 4.91 4.33 7.40
N ILE A 11 5.89 3.43 7.22
CA ILE A 11 5.82 2.40 6.17
C ILE A 11 4.68 1.42 6.45
N GLN A 12 4.51 0.98 7.70
CA GLN A 12 3.45 0.04 8.08
C GLN A 12 2.04 0.64 7.89
N GLU A 13 1.85 1.92 8.22
CA GLU A 13 0.57 2.61 7.99
C GLU A 13 0.21 2.62 6.51
N ARG A 14 1.17 2.98 5.64
CA ARG A 14 0.98 3.00 4.18
C ARG A 14 0.72 1.62 3.60
N GLN A 15 1.38 0.58 4.12
CA GLN A 15 1.08 -0.82 3.77
C GLN A 15 -0.35 -1.22 4.17
N GLY A 16 -0.82 -0.76 5.33
CA GLY A 16 -2.20 -0.97 5.78
C GLY A 16 -3.23 -0.34 4.84
N ASP A 17 -2.99 0.90 4.42
CA ASP A 17 -3.85 1.61 3.47
C ASP A 17 -3.88 0.94 2.09
N PHE A 18 -2.72 0.52 1.59
CA PHE A 18 -2.62 -0.25 0.36
C PHE A 18 -3.46 -1.54 0.39
N ILE A 19 -3.35 -2.32 1.47
CA ILE A 19 -4.15 -3.56 1.63
C ILE A 19 -5.65 -3.24 1.65
N ASN A 20 -6.04 -2.13 2.30
CA ASN A 20 -7.44 -1.72 2.35
C ASN A 20 -7.98 -1.33 0.97
N GLU A 21 -7.21 -0.62 0.13
CA GLU A 21 -7.63 -0.31 -1.24
C GLU A 21 -7.74 -1.56 -2.11
N ILE A 22 -6.78 -2.49 -2.02
CA ILE A 22 -6.86 -3.78 -2.71
C ILE A 22 -8.14 -4.55 -2.32
N ARG A 23 -8.50 -4.54 -1.03
CA ARG A 23 -9.75 -5.16 -0.55
C ARG A 23 -11.00 -4.48 -1.12
N LYS A 24 -11.03 -3.14 -1.19
CA LYS A 24 -12.16 -2.41 -1.77
C LYS A 24 -12.33 -2.73 -3.26
N LEU A 25 -11.23 -2.76 -4.01
CA LEU A 25 -11.22 -3.12 -5.44
C LEU A 25 -11.66 -4.57 -5.67
N ALA A 26 -11.21 -5.49 -4.82
CA ALA A 26 -11.66 -6.89 -4.89
C ALA A 26 -13.16 -7.00 -4.57
N ALA A 27 -13.65 -6.27 -3.57
CA ALA A 27 -15.05 -6.27 -3.17
C ALA A 27 -15.98 -5.63 -4.22
N SER A 28 -15.49 -4.68 -5.03
CA SER A 28 -16.24 -4.12 -6.16
C SER A 28 -16.33 -5.06 -7.37
N GLY A 29 -15.72 -6.25 -7.31
CA GLY A 29 -15.65 -7.19 -8.44
C GLY A 29 -14.70 -6.71 -9.54
N THR A 30 -13.86 -5.72 -9.27
CA THR A 30 -12.87 -5.24 -10.22
C THR A 30 -11.75 -6.27 -10.34
N THR A 31 -11.41 -6.65 -11.58
CA THR A 31 -10.23 -7.49 -11.82
C THR A 31 -8.98 -6.65 -11.58
N ILE A 32 -8.25 -6.98 -10.52
CA ILE A 32 -7.01 -6.31 -10.17
C ILE A 32 -5.91 -6.79 -11.10
N THR A 33 -5.32 -5.87 -11.87
CA THR A 33 -4.22 -6.17 -12.79
C THR A 33 -2.87 -5.84 -12.16
N PRO A 34 -1.75 -6.47 -12.60
CA PRO A 34 -0.41 -6.14 -12.09
C PRO A 34 -0.07 -4.64 -12.20
N THR A 35 -0.42 -3.99 -13.32
CA THR A 35 -0.19 -2.56 -13.52
C THR A 35 -0.97 -1.68 -12.52
N MET A 36 -2.15 -2.12 -12.07
CA MET A 36 -2.87 -1.40 -11.01
C MET A 36 -2.18 -1.55 -9.67
N VAL A 37 -1.65 -2.73 -9.35
CA VAL A 37 -0.89 -2.98 -8.13
C VAL A 37 0.38 -2.14 -8.12
N GLU A 38 1.13 -2.10 -9.22
CA GLU A 38 2.33 -1.26 -9.38
C GLU A 38 2.02 0.22 -9.14
N LYS A 39 0.94 0.75 -9.75
CA LYS A 39 0.50 2.13 -9.52
C LYS A 39 0.13 2.42 -8.07
N LEU A 40 -0.56 1.50 -7.40
CA LEU A 40 -0.92 1.65 -6.00
C LEU A 40 0.33 1.63 -5.11
N LEU A 41 1.29 0.73 -5.36
CA LEU A 41 2.56 0.71 -4.63
C LEU A 41 3.32 2.04 -4.76
N GLU A 42 3.36 2.62 -5.96
CA GLU A 42 3.94 3.95 -6.21
C GLU A 42 3.18 5.06 -5.47
N GLU A 43 1.84 5.05 -5.51
CA GLU A 43 0.98 6.04 -4.85
C GLU A 43 1.17 6.04 -3.32
N PHE A 44 1.18 4.86 -2.72
CA PHE A 44 1.43 4.69 -1.28
C PHE A 44 2.92 4.79 -0.92
N LYS A 45 3.81 4.97 -1.92
CA LYS A 45 5.26 5.05 -1.75
C LYS A 45 5.80 3.86 -0.93
N ILE A 46 5.23 2.68 -1.14
CA ILE A 46 5.66 1.45 -0.46
C ILE A 46 6.90 0.96 -1.20
N PRO A 47 8.04 0.81 -0.50
CA PRO A 47 9.22 0.23 -1.13
C PRO A 47 8.92 -1.22 -1.57
N PRO A 48 9.48 -1.67 -2.71
CA PRO A 48 9.34 -3.06 -3.14
C PRO A 48 9.87 -4.06 -2.12
#